data_AF-A0A937F4R1-F1
#
_entry.id   AF-A0A937F4R1-F1
#
_cell.length_a   1.000
_cell.length_b   1.000
_cell.length_c   1.000
_cell.angle_alpha   90.00
_cell.angle_beta   90.00
_cell.angle_gamma   90.00
#
_symmetry.space_group_name_H-M   'P 1'
#
loop_
_entity.id
_entity.type
_entity.pdbx_description
1 polymer ?
#
loop_
_entity_poly.entity_id
_entity_poly.type
_entity_poly.pdbx_seq_one_letter_code
_entity_poly.pdbx_strand_id
1 'polypeptide(L)' 'MEGQIPLGRIGQSQDIAPAVMFLASSNSAWITGAMLPIGGGFA' A
#
# COMPACT_ATOMS: atom_id res chain seq x y z
N MET A 1 -9.92 9.68 13.59
CA MET A 1 -9.49 8.74 12.53
C MET A 1 -8.14 8.13 12.83
N GLU A 2 -7.12 8.89 13.24
CA GLU A 2 -5.77 8.35 13.52
C GLU A 2 -5.72 7.21 14.53
N GLY A 3 -6.56 7.22 15.58
CA GLY A 3 -6.64 6.11 16.54
C GLY A 3 -7.12 4.76 15.97
N GLN A 4 -7.59 4.71 14.72
CA GLN A 4 -7.95 3.48 14.02
C GLN A 4 -6.86 3.03 13.03
N ILE A 5 -5.79 3.82 12.87
CA ILE A 5 -4.67 3.51 11.98
C ILE A 5 -3.51 3.06 12.89
N PRO A 6 -3.12 1.79 12.91
CA PRO A 6 -2.00 1.30 13.72
C PRO A 6 -0.68 2.06 13.53
N LEU A 7 -0.41 2.57 12.33
CA LEU A 7 0.74 3.44 12.07
C LEU A 7 0.59 4.88 12.61
N GLY A 8 -0.55 5.21 13.23
CA GLY A 8 -0.76 6.43 14.00
C GLY A 8 -0.94 7.71 13.18
N ARG A 9 -1.06 7.62 11.85
CA ARG A 9 -1.23 8.80 10.97
C ARG A 9 -1.99 8.48 9.69
N ILE A 10 -2.57 9.51 9.09
CA ILE A 10 -3.11 9.43 7.73
C ILE A 10 -1.99 9.20 6.73
N GLY A 11 -2.21 8.24 5.83
CA GLY A 11 -1.29 7.93 4.73
C GLY A 11 -1.14 9.11 3.76
N GLN A 12 0.05 9.25 3.20
CA GLN A 12 0.41 10.22 2.18
C GLN A 12 0.67 9.51 0.85
N SER A 13 0.73 10.24 -0.26
CA SER A 13 0.99 9.67 -1.58
C SER A 13 2.30 8.87 -1.63
N GLN A 14 3.30 9.26 -0.83
CA GLN A 14 4.59 8.59 -0.73
C GLN A 14 4.50 7.21 -0.08
N ASP A 15 3.45 6.91 0.70
CA ASP A 15 3.29 5.60 1.34
C ASP A 15 2.81 4.52 0.35
N ILE A 16 2.06 4.91 -0.69
CA ILE A 16 1.56 3.99 -1.73
C ILE A 16 2.50 3.91 -2.95
N ALA A 17 3.25 4.96 -3.24
CA ALA A 17 4.10 5.06 -4.43
C ALA A 17 5.09 3.88 -4.60
N PRO A 18 5.78 3.37 -3.56
CA PRO A 18 6.69 2.25 -3.72
C PRO A 18 6.01 0.96 -4.17
N ALA A 19 4.80 0.69 -3.66
CA ALA A 19 4.05 -0.50 -4.03
C ALA A 19 3.52 -0.41 -5.47
N VAL A 20 3.06 0.77 -5.89
CA VAL A 20 2.71 1.02 -7.29
C VAL A 20 3.93 0.80 -8.19
N MET A 21 5.10 1.32 -7.79
CA MET A 21 6.32 1.15 -8.56
C MET A 21 6.76 -0.32 -8.64
N PHE A 22 6.60 -1.09 -7.57
CA PHE A 22 6.82 -2.54 -7.59
C PHE A 22 5.86 -3.24 -8.56
N LEU A 23 4.55 -2.96 -8.45
CA LEU A 23 3.53 -3.59 -9.30
C LEU A 23 3.66 -3.21 -10.78
N ALA A 24 4.19 -2.02 -11.09
CA ALA A 24 4.47 -1.58 -12.45
C ALA A 24 5.81 -2.10 -13.02
N SER A 25 6.65 -2.73 -12.19
CA SER A 25 7.97 -3.22 -12.59
C SER A 25 7.93 -4.65 -13.13
N SER A 26 9.02 -5.11 -13.74
CA SER A 26 9.19 -6.51 -14.12
C SER A 26 9.21 -7.48 -12.93
N ASN A 27 9.44 -6.99 -11.71
CA ASN A 27 9.53 -7.83 -10.51
C ASN A 27 8.16 -8.40 -10.10
N SER A 28 7.06 -7.84 -10.60
CA SER A 28 5.69 -8.31 -10.36
C SER A 28 5.12 -9.13 -11.52
N ALA A 29 5.93 -9.59 -12.48
CA ALA A 29 5.46 -10.16 -13.75
C ALA A 29 4.48 -11.34 -13.65
N TRP A 30 4.44 -12.04 -12.52
CA TRP A 30 3.52 -13.17 -12.28
C TRP A 30 2.41 -12.85 -11.26
N ILE A 31 2.31 -11.61 -10.80
CA ILE A 31 1.32 -11.17 -9.83
C ILE A 31 0.15 -10.54 -10.59
N THR A 32 -1.00 -11.21 -10.59
CA THR A 32 -2.25 -10.74 -11.18
C THR A 32 -3.44 -11.16 -10.33
N GLY A 33 -4.52 -10.38 -10.35
CA GLY A 33 -5.74 -10.63 -9.57
C GLY A 33 -5.61 -10.47 -8.05
N ALA A 34 -4.44 -10.06 -7.56
CA ALA A 34 -4.19 -9.86 -6.13
C ALA A 34 -4.62 -8.46 -5.66
N MET A 35 -5.16 -8.38 -4.44
CA MET A 35 -5.33 -7.11 -3.73
C MET A 35 -4.20 -6.93 -2.71
N LEU A 36 -3.55 -5.76 -2.74
CA LEU A 36 -2.53 -5.35 -1.78
C LEU A 36 -3.04 -4.14 -0.98
N PRO A 37 -3.60 -4.33 0.22
CA PRO A 37 -4.09 -3.22 1.04
C PRO A 37 -2.93 -2.40 1.60
N ILE A 38 -2.96 -1.09 1.35
CA ILE A 38 -1.96 -0.12 1.84
C ILE A 38 -2.67 1.00 2.59
N GLY A 39 -3.01 0.73 3.85
CA GLY A 39 -3.78 1.64 4.70
C GLY A 39 -3.13 1.91 6.06
N GLY A 40 -1.85 1.58 6.24
CA GLY A 40 -1.18 1.70 7.54
C GLY A 40 -1.81 0.85 8.66
N GLY A 41 -2.45 -0.26 8.28
CA GLY A 41 -3.15 -1.17 9.18
C GLY A 41 -4.61 -0.79 9.48
N PHE A 42 -5.15 0.25 8.84
CA PHE A 42 -6.57 0.57 8.90
C PHE A 42 -7.40 -0.59 8.31
N ALA A 43 -8.38 -1.08 9.08
CA ALA A 43 -9.27 -2.18 8.72
C ALA A 43 -10.62 -1.68 8.22
#